data_AF-A0A7W0EPW2-F1
#
_entry.id   AF-A0A7W0EPW2-F1
#
_cell.length_a   1.000
_cell.length_b   1.000
_cell.length_c   1.000
_cell.angle_alpha   90.00
_cell.angle_beta   90.00
_cell.angle_gamma   90.00
#
_symmetry.space_group_name_H-M   'P 1'
#
loop_
_entity.id
_entity.type
_entity.pdbx_description
1 polymer ?
#
loop_
_entity_poly.entity_id
_entity_poly.type
_entity_poly.pdbx_seq_one_letter_code
_entity_poly.pdbx_strand_id
1 'polypeptide(L)'
;MNKNSLKVRFLSTFITNILRVGISFIAGLVIARTLGPGEYGNFNFLLGSFTSLATLADIASSYAFYTFISQRQRGRKFFFYYSGWVLAQLLILLLFVLFLPDSIRQKIWLGHQFEMVFLALLASIAMNQLWRLAAQIGESIRDTVGVQIRNLSLAVAYLVCVTVLAGFHVISLKNLFFLNILLYLLFSGLYAWRIYKTGILSKGE
;
A
#
# COMPACT_ATOMS: atom_id res chain seq x y z
N MET A 1 28.73 -3.24 9.70
CA MET A 1 28.03 -2.09 10.31
C MET A 1 26.91 -2.61 11.21
N ASN A 2 26.90 -2.26 12.50
CA ASN A 2 25.87 -2.72 13.43
C ASN A 2 24.50 -2.13 13.05
N LYS A 3 23.59 -2.94 12.51
CA LYS A 3 22.27 -2.53 12.00
C LYS A 3 21.39 -1.87 13.08
N ASN A 4 21.72 -2.07 14.36
CA ASN A 4 20.97 -1.53 15.50
C ASN A 4 21.38 -0.10 15.90
N SER A 5 22.43 0.47 15.28
CA SER A 5 22.83 1.85 15.57
C SER A 5 21.80 2.84 15.01
N LEU A 6 21.42 3.83 15.82
CA LEU A 6 20.51 4.92 15.43
C LEU A 6 20.99 5.62 14.16
N LYS A 7 22.30 5.85 14.02
CA LYS A 7 22.91 6.46 12.82
C LYS A 7 22.63 5.66 11.56
N VAL A 8 22.72 4.32 11.64
CA VAL A 8 22.49 3.43 10.49
C VAL A 8 21.02 3.44 10.09
N ARG A 9 20.10 3.38 11.05
CA ARG A 9 18.64 3.42 10.79
C ARG A 9 18.23 4.75 10.19
N PHE A 10 18.73 5.87 10.74
CA PHE A 10 18.47 7.20 10.23
C PHE A 10 19.00 7.36 8.80
N LEU A 11 20.27 7.05 8.57
CA LEU A 11 20.91 7.20 7.26
C LEU A 11 20.25 6.29 6.21
N SER A 12 19.91 5.05 6.59
CA SER A 12 19.16 4.13 5.74
C SER A 12 17.80 4.71 5.36
N THR A 13 17.06 5.26 6.32
CA THR A 13 15.74 5.88 6.06
C THR A 13 15.88 7.09 5.14
N PHE A 14 16.85 7.97 5.39
CA PHE A 14 17.07 9.15 4.57
C PHE A 14 17.39 8.79 3.12
N ILE A 15 18.41 7.94 2.91
CA ILE A 15 18.86 7.56 1.56
C ILE A 15 17.77 6.81 0.81
N THR A 16 17.12 5.83 1.44
CA THR A 16 16.09 5.03 0.77
C THR A 16 14.86 5.86 0.41
N ASN A 17 14.46 6.84 1.24
CA ASN A 17 13.35 7.74 0.89
C ASN A 17 13.70 8.63 -0.31
N ILE A 18 14.92 9.20 -0.38
CA ILE A 18 15.35 10.01 -1.53
C ILE A 18 15.33 9.16 -2.80
N LEU A 19 15.94 7.97 -2.78
CA LEU A 19 15.94 7.06 -3.92
C LEU A 19 14.51 6.67 -4.31
N ARG A 20 13.65 6.35 -3.34
CA ARG A 20 12.25 6.00 -3.59
C ARG A 20 11.49 7.12 -4.25
N VAL A 21 11.68 8.37 -3.82
CA VAL A 21 11.05 9.54 -4.44
C VAL A 21 11.49 9.68 -5.90
N GLY A 22 12.80 9.60 -6.17
CA GLY A 22 13.32 9.65 -7.55
C GLY A 22 12.76 8.53 -8.44
N ILE A 23 12.75 7.29 -7.94
CA ILE A 23 12.19 6.14 -8.67
C ILE A 23 10.69 6.30 -8.92
N SER A 24 9.94 6.74 -7.92
CA SER A 24 8.48 6.94 -8.04
C SER A 24 8.15 8.07 -9.02
N PHE A 25 8.97 9.13 -9.04
CA PHE A 25 8.84 10.21 -10.00
C PHE A 25 9.07 9.73 -11.43
N ILE A 26 10.14 8.95 -11.67
CA ILE A 26 10.41 8.35 -13.00
C ILE A 26 9.27 7.42 -13.40
N ALA A 27 8.77 6.57 -12.49
CA ALA A 27 7.64 5.70 -12.77
C ALA A 27 6.38 6.51 -13.16
N GLY A 28 6.10 7.60 -12.44
CA GLY A 28 5.02 8.52 -12.78
C GLY A 28 5.18 9.16 -14.17
N LEU A 29 6.40 9.56 -14.54
CA LEU A 29 6.70 10.09 -15.87
C LEU A 29 6.49 9.05 -16.98
N VAL A 30 6.92 7.81 -16.77
CA VAL A 30 6.69 6.71 -17.73
C VAL A 30 5.19 6.50 -17.91
N ILE A 31 4.43 6.41 -16.82
CA ILE A 31 2.97 6.23 -16.88
C ILE A 31 2.31 7.41 -17.61
N ALA A 32 2.60 8.64 -17.22
CA ALA A 32 1.98 9.84 -17.80
C ALA A 32 2.28 9.96 -19.30
N ARG A 33 3.51 9.64 -19.71
CA ARG A 33 3.92 9.66 -21.11
C ARG A 33 3.20 8.59 -21.94
N THR A 34 3.03 7.37 -21.39
CA THR A 34 2.47 6.26 -22.17
C THR A 34 0.93 6.23 -22.15
N LEU A 35 0.28 6.58 -21.03
CA LEU A 35 -1.18 6.66 -20.95
C LEU A 35 -1.76 7.95 -21.56
N GLY A 36 -0.95 9.01 -21.62
CA GLY A 36 -1.44 10.34 -21.94
C GLY A 36 -2.19 11.01 -20.77
N PRO A 37 -2.50 12.30 -20.91
CA PRO A 37 -2.98 13.12 -19.79
C PRO A 37 -4.38 12.74 -19.29
N GLY A 38 -5.28 12.27 -20.16
CA GLY A 38 -6.65 11.89 -19.80
C GLY A 38 -6.68 10.67 -18.89
N GLU A 39 -6.12 9.55 -19.36
CA GLU A 39 -6.07 8.29 -18.59
C GLU A 39 -5.19 8.43 -17.35
N TYR A 40 -4.09 9.19 -17.41
CA TYR A 40 -3.30 9.49 -16.21
C TYR A 40 -4.10 10.30 -15.18
N GLY A 41 -4.93 11.25 -15.62
CA GLY A 41 -5.87 11.98 -14.76
C GLY A 41 -6.88 11.05 -14.10
N ASN A 42 -7.51 10.17 -14.88
CA ASN A 42 -8.46 9.16 -14.40
C ASN A 42 -7.83 8.23 -13.35
N PHE A 43 -6.61 7.77 -13.59
CA PHE A 43 -5.85 6.94 -12.64
C PHE A 43 -5.68 7.64 -11.29
N ASN A 44 -5.16 8.87 -11.30
CA ASN A 44 -4.91 9.65 -10.09
C ASN A 44 -6.21 10.03 -9.38
N PHE A 45 -7.25 10.37 -10.13
CA PHE A 45 -8.55 10.71 -9.58
C PHE A 45 -9.16 9.52 -8.81
N LEU A 46 -9.21 8.34 -9.43
CA LEU A 46 -9.74 7.13 -8.80
C LEU A 46 -8.91 6.72 -7.59
N LEU A 47 -7.58 6.65 -7.74
CA LEU A 47 -6.68 6.25 -6.67
C LEU A 47 -6.73 7.23 -5.49
N GLY A 48 -6.74 8.54 -5.77
CA GLY A 48 -6.85 9.60 -4.77
C GLY A 48 -8.18 9.53 -4.01
N SER A 49 -9.29 9.42 -4.73
CA SER A 49 -10.64 9.30 -4.14
C SER A 49 -10.73 8.13 -3.17
N PHE A 50 -10.27 6.94 -3.56
CA PHE A 50 -10.30 5.78 -2.69
C PHE A 50 -9.28 5.84 -1.55
N THR A 51 -8.15 6.51 -1.74
CA THR A 51 -7.18 6.75 -0.66
C THR A 51 -7.76 7.66 0.42
N SER A 52 -8.51 8.69 0.03
CA SER A 52 -9.24 9.54 0.97
C SER A 52 -10.33 8.76 1.71
N LEU A 53 -11.12 7.95 1.01
CA LEU A 53 -12.12 7.08 1.65
C LEU A 53 -11.49 6.06 2.61
N ALA A 54 -10.36 5.45 2.22
CA ALA A 54 -9.61 4.53 3.06
C ALA A 54 -9.03 5.22 4.31
N THR A 55 -8.64 6.49 4.21
CA THR A 55 -8.18 7.30 5.34
C THR A 55 -9.33 7.64 6.29
N LEU A 56 -10.51 7.96 5.75
CA LEU A 56 -11.71 8.18 6.54
C LEU A 56 -12.12 6.90 7.29
N ALA A 57 -12.12 5.75 6.61
CA ALA A 57 -12.41 4.44 7.21
C ALA A 57 -11.36 4.03 8.27
N ASP A 58 -10.12 4.51 8.16
CA ASP A 58 -9.06 4.24 9.14
C ASP A 58 -9.41 4.79 10.53
N ILE A 59 -10.11 5.94 10.61
CA ILE A 59 -10.44 6.65 11.87
C ILE A 59 -9.22 6.73 12.79
N ALA A 60 -8.03 6.97 12.21
CA ALA A 60 -6.73 6.98 12.88
C ALA A 60 -6.38 5.70 13.69
N SER A 61 -7.11 4.59 13.50
CA SER A 61 -6.86 3.31 14.19
C SER A 61 -5.47 2.75 13.89
N SER A 62 -4.89 3.05 12.72
CA SER A 62 -3.52 2.65 12.39
C SER A 62 -2.45 3.34 13.23
N TYR A 63 -2.69 4.57 13.68
CA TYR A 63 -1.79 5.27 14.60
C TYR A 63 -1.91 4.71 16.03
N ALA A 64 -3.12 4.39 16.47
CA ALA A 64 -3.36 3.75 17.77
C ALA A 64 -2.73 2.36 17.81
N PHE A 65 -2.92 1.57 16.75
CA PHE A 65 -2.29 0.26 16.58
C PHE A 65 -0.76 0.35 16.69
N TYR A 66 -0.14 1.24 15.91
CA TYR A 66 1.32 1.43 15.92
C TYR A 66 1.85 1.81 17.31
N THR A 67 1.15 2.71 18.00
CA THR A 67 1.48 3.09 19.38
C THR A 67 1.44 1.87 20.32
N PHE A 68 0.38 1.07 20.25
CA PHE A 68 0.20 -0.06 21.15
C PHE A 68 1.18 -1.21 20.95
N ILE A 69 1.62 -1.47 19.71
CA ILE A 69 2.63 -2.50 19.42
C ILE A 69 4.06 -2.01 19.70
N SER A 70 4.29 -0.69 19.69
CA SER A 70 5.60 -0.11 19.99
C SER A 70 5.87 -0.03 21.50
N GLN A 71 4.84 0.13 22.32
CA GLN A 71 4.97 0.25 23.78
C GLN A 71 5.34 -1.07 24.46
N ARG A 72 4.72 -2.18 24.04
CA ARG A 72 4.94 -3.51 24.64
C ARG A 72 4.67 -4.60 23.61
N GLN A 73 5.29 -5.75 23.82
CA GLN A 73 4.97 -6.94 23.03
C GLN A 73 3.49 -7.29 23.19
N ARG A 74 2.83 -7.58 22.08
CA ARG A 74 1.41 -7.97 22.03
C ARG A 74 1.31 -9.43 21.58
N GLY A 75 0.36 -10.17 22.16
CA GLY A 75 0.08 -11.53 21.73
C GLY A 75 -0.56 -11.60 20.34
N ARG A 76 -0.56 -12.79 19.73
CA ARG A 76 -1.08 -13.04 18.38
C ARG A 76 -2.52 -12.57 18.16
N LYS A 77 -3.38 -12.72 19.18
CA LYS A 77 -4.79 -12.31 19.14
C LYS A 77 -4.96 -10.82 18.84
N PHE A 78 -4.07 -9.96 19.36
CA PHE A 78 -4.12 -8.52 19.09
C PHE A 78 -3.90 -8.21 17.60
N PHE A 79 -2.91 -8.85 16.99
CA PHE A 79 -2.65 -8.70 15.54
C PHE A 79 -3.81 -9.27 14.72
N PHE A 80 -4.38 -10.40 15.13
CA PHE A 80 -5.55 -10.98 14.46
C PHE A 80 -6.77 -10.04 14.49
N TYR A 81 -7.09 -9.46 15.65
CA TYR A 81 -8.19 -8.50 15.76
C TYR A 81 -7.95 -7.24 14.91
N TYR A 82 -6.74 -6.71 14.90
CA TYR A 82 -6.43 -5.54 14.08
C TYR A 82 -6.47 -5.86 12.58
N SER A 83 -5.96 -7.02 12.15
CA SER A 83 -6.10 -7.47 10.76
C SER A 83 -7.57 -7.68 10.37
N GLY A 84 -8.39 -8.22 11.29
CA GLY A 84 -9.84 -8.32 11.11
C GLY A 84 -10.52 -6.95 10.97
N TRP A 85 -10.04 -5.95 11.71
CA TRP A 85 -10.51 -4.57 11.58
C TRP A 85 -10.14 -3.95 10.22
N VAL A 86 -8.91 -4.14 9.73
CA VAL A 86 -8.52 -3.72 8.36
C VAL A 86 -9.38 -4.41 7.30
N LEU A 87 -9.69 -5.70 7.48
CA LEU A 87 -10.60 -6.42 6.58
C LEU A 87 -12.03 -5.84 6.66
N ALA A 88 -12.52 -5.50 7.85
CA ALA A 88 -13.82 -4.86 8.02
C ALA A 88 -13.89 -3.50 7.31
N GLN A 89 -12.83 -2.70 7.35
CA GLN A 89 -12.75 -1.44 6.58
C GLN A 89 -12.88 -1.67 5.07
N LEU A 90 -12.18 -2.67 4.54
CA LEU A 90 -12.32 -3.07 3.14
C LEU A 90 -13.77 -3.47 2.82
N LEU A 91 -14.39 -4.30 3.65
CA LEU A 91 -15.78 -4.73 3.45
C LEU A 91 -16.75 -3.55 3.51
N ILE A 92 -16.59 -2.63 4.47
CA ILE A 92 -17.43 -1.43 4.58
C ILE A 92 -17.32 -0.58 3.31
N LEU A 93 -16.11 -0.34 2.81
CA LEU A 93 -15.91 0.43 1.59
C LEU A 93 -16.42 -0.28 0.34
N LEU A 94 -16.31 -1.61 0.28
CA LEU A 94 -16.90 -2.42 -0.78
C LEU A 94 -18.42 -2.31 -0.79
N LEU A 95 -19.06 -2.47 0.36
CA LEU A 95 -20.51 -2.32 0.51
C LEU A 95 -20.94 -0.89 0.18
N PHE A 96 -20.17 0.12 0.61
CA PHE A 96 -20.43 1.51 0.25
C PHE A 96 -20.45 1.71 -1.28
N VAL A 97 -19.46 1.18 -2.01
CA VAL A 97 -19.42 1.28 -3.48
C VAL A 97 -20.56 0.50 -4.13
N LEU A 98 -20.87 -0.70 -3.63
CA LEU A 98 -21.89 -1.59 -4.19
C LEU A 98 -23.31 -1.04 -4.01
N PHE A 99 -23.63 -0.51 -2.83
CA PHE A 99 -24.95 0.03 -2.51
C PHE A 99 -25.16 1.47 -2.96
N LEU A 100 -24.12 2.15 -3.45
CA LEU A 100 -24.27 3.50 -3.98
C LEU A 100 -25.12 3.47 -5.27
N PRO A 101 -26.23 4.23 -5.37
CA PRO A 101 -27.05 4.28 -6.58
C PRO A 101 -26.24 4.65 -7.82
N ASP A 102 -26.54 4.03 -8.96
CA ASP A 102 -25.77 4.22 -10.21
C ASP A 102 -25.73 5.69 -10.66
N SER A 103 -26.81 6.44 -10.45
CA SER A 103 -26.88 7.87 -10.77
C SER A 103 -25.89 8.72 -9.97
N ILE A 104 -25.62 8.36 -8.71
CA ILE A 104 -24.65 9.04 -7.85
C ILE A 104 -23.25 8.54 -8.18
N ARG A 105 -23.09 7.23 -8.36
CA ARG A 105 -21.83 6.57 -8.70
C ARG A 105 -21.23 7.13 -9.99
N GLN A 106 -22.04 7.27 -11.05
CA GLN A 106 -21.62 7.83 -12.32
C GLN A 106 -21.23 9.30 -12.21
N LYS A 107 -21.83 10.08 -11.31
CA LYS A 107 -21.45 11.48 -11.07
C LYS A 107 -20.14 11.58 -10.28
N ILE A 108 -20.00 10.79 -9.22
CA ILE A 108 -18.80 10.81 -8.37
C ILE A 108 -17.60 10.27 -9.14
N TRP A 109 -17.74 9.14 -9.83
CA TRP A 109 -16.64 8.49 -10.56
C TRP A 109 -16.68 8.73 -12.07
N LEU A 110 -17.28 9.85 -12.51
CA LEU A 110 -17.24 10.33 -13.90
C LEU A 110 -17.60 9.26 -14.96
N GLY A 111 -18.59 8.42 -14.66
CA GLY A 111 -19.08 7.38 -15.57
C GLY A 111 -18.13 6.20 -15.78
N HIS A 112 -17.08 6.04 -14.96
CA HIS A 112 -16.19 4.87 -15.06
C HIS A 112 -16.95 3.56 -14.83
N GLN A 113 -16.55 2.52 -15.55
CA GLN A 113 -17.11 1.18 -15.40
C GLN A 113 -16.90 0.67 -13.98
N PHE A 114 -17.87 -0.10 -13.48
CA PHE A 114 -17.82 -0.68 -12.13
C PHE A 114 -16.54 -1.47 -11.86
N GLU A 115 -16.04 -2.21 -12.86
CA GLU A 115 -14.76 -2.93 -12.76
C GLU A 115 -13.59 -2.03 -12.38
N MET A 116 -13.49 -0.84 -12.97
CA MET A 116 -12.40 0.11 -12.71
C MET A 116 -12.50 0.68 -11.31
N VAL A 117 -13.71 1.03 -10.88
CA VAL A 117 -14.00 1.55 -9.54
C VAL A 117 -13.61 0.50 -8.48
N PHE A 118 -13.98 -0.76 -8.71
CA PHE A 118 -13.64 -1.88 -7.84
C PHE A 118 -12.13 -2.13 -7.78
N LEU A 119 -11.44 -2.16 -8.92
CA LEU A 119 -9.98 -2.34 -8.97
C LEU A 119 -9.24 -1.18 -8.29
N ALA A 120 -9.70 0.05 -8.46
CA ALA A 120 -9.10 1.22 -7.82
C ALA A 120 -9.25 1.17 -6.28
N LEU A 121 -10.41 0.72 -5.78
CA LEU A 121 -10.61 0.50 -4.34
C LEU A 121 -9.64 -0.55 -3.80
N LEU A 122 -9.56 -1.72 -4.45
CA LEU A 122 -8.65 -2.79 -4.03
C LEU A 122 -7.19 -2.35 -4.07
N ALA A 123 -6.78 -1.66 -5.14
CA ALA A 123 -5.44 -1.10 -5.26
C ALA A 123 -5.15 -0.13 -4.13
N SER A 124 -6.06 0.81 -3.84
CA SER A 124 -5.88 1.78 -2.76
C SER A 124 -5.75 1.10 -1.39
N ILE A 125 -6.55 0.09 -1.08
CA ILE A 125 -6.47 -0.64 0.21
C ILE A 125 -5.17 -1.42 0.31
N ALA A 126 -4.75 -2.10 -0.76
CA ALA A 126 -3.47 -2.81 -0.79
C ALA A 126 -2.28 -1.85 -0.58
N MET A 127 -2.31 -0.71 -1.27
CA MET A 127 -1.26 0.31 -1.20
C MET A 127 -1.17 0.98 0.17
N ASN A 128 -2.32 1.37 0.74
CA ASN A 128 -2.36 2.25 1.90
C ASN A 128 -2.52 1.51 3.23
N GLN A 129 -3.33 0.46 3.30
CA GLN A 129 -3.65 -0.21 4.57
C GLN A 129 -2.80 -1.47 4.76
N LEU A 130 -2.75 -2.36 3.78
CA LEU A 130 -2.04 -3.65 3.92
C LEU A 130 -0.52 -3.46 4.06
N TRP A 131 0.08 -2.65 3.19
CA TRP A 131 1.51 -2.35 3.31
C TRP A 131 1.84 -1.59 4.59
N ARG A 132 1.01 -0.62 4.98
CA ARG A 132 1.19 0.15 6.22
C ARG A 132 1.17 -0.75 7.45
N LEU A 133 0.22 -1.69 7.54
CA LEU A 133 0.16 -2.68 8.61
C LEU A 133 1.49 -3.45 8.70
N ALA A 134 1.95 -4.03 7.59
CA ALA A 134 3.20 -4.81 7.56
C ALA A 134 4.41 -3.95 7.97
N ALA A 135 4.51 -2.73 7.44
CA ALA A 135 5.59 -1.80 7.74
C ALA A 135 5.58 -1.36 9.22
N GLN A 136 4.42 -1.04 9.78
CA GLN A 136 4.27 -0.65 11.20
C GLN A 136 4.70 -1.76 12.14
N ILE A 137 4.35 -3.02 11.83
CA ILE A 137 4.83 -4.16 12.62
C ILE A 137 6.37 -4.24 12.55
N GLY A 138 6.95 -4.11 11.35
CA GLY A 138 8.39 -4.08 11.14
C GLY A 138 9.12 -2.97 11.92
N GLU A 139 8.57 -1.76 11.90
CA GLU A 139 9.13 -0.62 12.62
C GLU A 139 9.06 -0.81 14.14
N SER A 140 7.95 -1.38 14.66
CA SER A 140 7.78 -1.63 16.10
C SER A 140 8.85 -2.57 16.68
N ILE A 141 9.34 -3.51 15.87
CA ILE A 141 10.38 -4.48 16.25
C ILE A 141 11.80 -3.99 15.92
N ARG A 142 11.95 -2.71 15.58
CA ARG A 142 13.21 -2.05 15.18
C ARG A 142 13.83 -2.60 13.88
N ASP A 143 13.07 -3.30 13.03
CA ASP A 143 13.51 -3.74 11.69
C ASP A 143 13.42 -2.61 10.65
N THR A 144 13.71 -1.36 11.05
CA THR A 144 13.61 -0.15 10.20
C THR A 144 14.40 -0.32 8.91
N VAL A 145 15.68 -0.70 8.98
CA VAL A 145 16.50 -0.94 7.77
C VAL A 145 15.84 -1.98 6.87
N GLY A 146 15.22 -2.99 7.47
CA GLY A 146 14.46 -3.99 6.75
C GLY A 146 13.28 -3.40 6.00
N VAL A 147 12.41 -2.64 6.67
CA VAL A 147 11.26 -1.94 6.08
C VAL A 147 11.69 -1.01 4.96
N GLN A 148 12.73 -0.20 5.18
CA GLN A 148 13.23 0.77 4.21
C GLN A 148 13.75 0.10 2.92
N ILE A 149 14.47 -1.02 3.04
CA ILE A 149 14.91 -1.79 1.87
C ILE A 149 13.70 -2.33 1.09
N ARG A 150 12.65 -2.82 1.75
CA ARG A 150 11.45 -3.33 1.04
C ARG A 150 10.68 -2.22 0.34
N ASN A 151 10.54 -1.06 0.98
CA ASN A 151 9.97 0.13 0.34
C ASN A 151 10.72 0.50 -0.95
N LEU A 152 12.06 0.46 -0.91
CA LEU A 152 12.88 0.72 -2.08
C LEU A 152 12.73 -0.38 -3.14
N SER A 153 12.79 -1.65 -2.74
CA SER A 153 12.60 -2.79 -3.65
C SER A 153 11.24 -2.79 -4.32
N LEU A 154 10.18 -2.42 -3.61
CA LEU A 154 8.83 -2.28 -4.16
C LEU A 154 8.78 -1.17 -5.20
N ALA A 155 9.40 -0.02 -4.96
CA ALA A 155 9.46 1.07 -5.92
C ALA A 155 10.27 0.69 -7.17
N VAL A 156 11.41 0.01 -7.00
CA VAL A 156 12.21 -0.50 -8.14
C VAL A 156 11.39 -1.52 -8.94
N ALA A 157 10.76 -2.50 -8.27
CA ALA A 157 9.92 -3.50 -8.94
C ALA A 157 8.77 -2.84 -9.70
N TYR A 158 8.11 -1.84 -9.10
CA TYR A 158 7.04 -1.09 -9.75
C TYR A 158 7.54 -0.36 -11.00
N LEU A 159 8.66 0.36 -10.92
CA LEU A 159 9.26 1.03 -12.08
C LEU A 159 9.62 0.04 -13.20
N VAL A 160 10.22 -1.09 -12.86
CA VAL A 160 10.57 -2.13 -13.83
C VAL A 160 9.31 -2.68 -14.51
N CYS A 161 8.30 -3.07 -13.74
CA CYS A 161 7.04 -3.59 -14.29
C CYS A 161 6.33 -2.58 -15.18
N VAL A 162 6.24 -1.32 -14.74
CA VAL A 162 5.62 -0.23 -15.53
C VAL A 162 6.40 0.02 -16.82
N THR A 163 7.73 0.03 -16.77
CA THR A 163 8.58 0.22 -17.96
C THR A 163 8.42 -0.93 -18.95
N VAL A 164 8.34 -2.17 -18.45
CA VAL A 164 8.08 -3.35 -19.28
C VAL A 164 6.69 -3.25 -19.93
N LEU A 165 5.65 -2.93 -19.17
CA LEU A 165 4.29 -2.75 -19.72
C LEU A 165 4.23 -1.63 -20.75
N ALA A 166 4.95 -0.53 -20.52
CA ALA A 166 5.05 0.59 -21.45
C ALA A 166 5.78 0.17 -22.74
N GLY A 167 6.87 -0.61 -22.65
CA GLY A 167 7.62 -1.11 -23.80
C GLY A 167 6.83 -2.06 -24.70
N PHE A 168 5.90 -2.84 -24.13
CA PHE A 168 4.99 -3.70 -24.90
C PHE A 168 3.70 -2.99 -25.35
N HIS A 169 3.53 -1.70 -25.06
CA HIS A 169 2.31 -0.95 -25.33
C HIS A 169 1.02 -1.55 -24.71
N VAL A 170 1.16 -2.29 -23.61
CA VAL A 170 0.03 -2.93 -22.89
C VAL A 170 -0.37 -2.10 -21.67
N ILE A 171 0.13 -0.88 -21.52
CA ILE A 171 -0.26 -0.03 -20.39
C ILE A 171 -1.72 0.38 -20.53
N SER A 172 -2.51 0.14 -19.48
CA SER A 172 -3.90 0.54 -19.39
C SER A 172 -4.24 0.78 -17.92
N LEU A 173 -5.32 1.52 -17.64
CA LEU A 173 -5.80 1.73 -16.27
C LEU A 173 -5.99 0.41 -15.51
N LYS A 174 -6.63 -0.57 -16.16
CA LYS A 174 -6.88 -1.90 -15.62
C LYS A 174 -5.58 -2.59 -15.21
N ASN A 175 -4.58 -2.57 -16.09
CA ASN A 175 -3.29 -3.22 -15.85
C ASN A 175 -2.49 -2.53 -14.74
N LEU A 176 -2.58 -1.20 -14.61
CA LEU A 176 -1.92 -0.47 -13.52
C LEU A 176 -2.55 -0.75 -12.16
N PHE A 177 -3.88 -0.79 -12.07
CA PHE A 177 -4.53 -1.16 -10.82
C PHE A 177 -4.22 -2.60 -10.43
N PHE A 178 -4.28 -3.53 -11.40
CA PHE A 178 -3.92 -4.92 -11.16
C PHE A 178 -2.46 -5.08 -10.70
N LEU A 179 -1.53 -4.36 -11.34
CA LEU A 179 -0.12 -4.33 -10.96
C LEU A 179 0.07 -3.83 -9.52
N ASN A 180 -0.60 -2.74 -9.15
CA ASN A 180 -0.56 -2.21 -7.78
C ASN A 180 -1.10 -3.24 -6.78
N ILE A 181 -2.25 -3.85 -7.04
CA ILE A 181 -2.82 -4.89 -6.17
C ILE A 181 -1.80 -6.03 -5.99
N LEU A 182 -1.28 -6.57 -7.09
CA LEU A 182 -0.40 -7.74 -7.07
C LEU A 182 0.91 -7.45 -6.34
N LEU A 183 1.59 -6.34 -6.65
CA LEU A 183 2.86 -6.01 -6.01
C LEU A 183 2.70 -5.71 -4.53
N TYR A 184 1.69 -4.93 -4.14
CA TYR A 184 1.50 -4.59 -2.73
C TYR A 184 1.04 -5.79 -1.90
N LEU A 185 0.20 -6.68 -2.44
CA LEU A 185 -0.14 -7.94 -1.77
C LEU A 185 1.09 -8.84 -1.63
N LEU A 186 1.87 -9.01 -2.69
CA LEU A 186 3.09 -9.83 -2.69
C LEU A 186 4.08 -9.31 -1.63
N PHE A 187 4.43 -8.02 -1.67
CA PHE A 187 5.42 -7.46 -0.75
C PHE A 187 4.93 -7.44 0.70
N SER A 188 3.65 -7.13 0.93
CA SER A 188 3.06 -7.18 2.28
C SER A 188 3.04 -8.61 2.82
N GLY A 189 2.64 -9.58 2.00
CA GLY A 189 2.59 -11.00 2.37
C GLY A 189 3.97 -11.59 2.65
N LEU A 190 4.95 -11.34 1.76
CA LEU A 190 6.34 -11.77 1.97
C LEU A 190 6.95 -11.17 3.23
N TYR A 191 6.65 -9.89 3.52
CA TYR A 191 7.17 -9.24 4.72
C TYR A 191 6.50 -9.76 5.99
N ALA A 192 5.17 -9.92 5.99
CA ALA A 192 4.44 -10.53 7.08
C ALA A 192 4.93 -11.95 7.39
N TRP A 193 5.18 -12.77 6.35
CA TRP A 193 5.73 -14.11 6.51
C TRP A 193 7.13 -14.11 7.13
N ARG A 194 8.01 -13.20 6.69
CA ARG A 194 9.34 -13.02 7.32
C ARG A 194 9.21 -12.68 8.81
N ILE A 195 8.33 -11.73 9.16
CA ILE A 195 8.12 -11.32 10.56
C ILE A 195 7.63 -12.51 11.39
N TYR A 196 6.67 -13.27 10.88
CA TYR A 196 6.16 -14.48 11.53
C TYR A 196 7.27 -15.51 11.79
N LYS A 197 8.09 -15.80 10.77
CA LYS A 197 9.20 -16.77 10.87
C LYS A 197 10.29 -16.33 11.86
N THR A 198 10.47 -15.02 12.07
CA THR A 198 11.46 -14.49 13.02
C THR A 198 11.04 -14.74 14.48
N GLY A 199 9.85 -15.31 14.73
CA GLY A 199 9.39 -15.69 16.06
C GLY A 199 8.92 -14.52 16.93
N ILE A 200 8.93 -13.30 16.40
CA ILE A 200 8.59 -12.08 17.16
C ILE A 200 7.08 -12.04 17.47
N LEU A 201 6.26 -12.63 16.60
CA LEU A 201 4.82 -12.86 16.84
C LEU A 201 4.55 -14.15 17.65
N SER A 202 5.57 -14.94 18.00
CA SER A 202 5.44 -16.25 18.65
C SER A 202 5.76 -16.23 20.14
N LYS A 203 6.42 -15.20 20.64
CA LYS A 203 6.94 -15.15 22.02
C LYS A 203 5.98 -14.47 23.02
N GLY A 204 4.81 -14.03 22.56
CA GLY A 204 3.77 -13.42 23.40
C GLY A 204 2.62 -14.40 23.62
N GLU A 205 2.84 -15.38 24.48
CA GLU A 205 1.78 -15.96 25.33
C GLU A 205 1.94 -15.42 26.74
#